data_AF-A0A2S2P591-F1
#
_entry.id   AF-A0A2S2P591-F1
#
_cell.length_a   1.000
_cell.length_b   1.000
_cell.length_c   1.000
_cell.angle_alpha   90.00
_cell.angle_beta   90.00
_cell.angle_gamma   90.00
#
_symmetry.space_group_name_H-M   'P 1'
#
loop_
_entity.id
_entity.type
_entity.pdbx_description
1 polymer ?
#
loop_
_entity_poly.entity_id
_entity_poly.type
_entity_poly.pdbx_seq_one_letter_code
_entity_poly.pdbx_strand_id
1 'polypeptide(L)'
;MNKVLLCETCLNELKADKSASKVLDRKNRGGLIKPSNDVISLCKIAEKVIRSYQGICQNNVVNKMTLIAMTRISIERYFQNISCHILDQEPINNHLLQLIKLISNFYISLRLHHINSSTNEIDVKIRSYYTKLILFKHQ
;
A
#
# COMPACT_ATOMS: atom_id res chain seq x y z
N MET A 1 -4.66 -11.64 -5.56
CA MET A 1 -5.88 -11.50 -6.37
C MET A 1 -5.70 -10.32 -7.31
N ASN A 2 -5.56 -10.61 -8.61
CA ASN A 2 -5.28 -9.66 -9.68
C ASN A 2 -6.52 -8.83 -10.00
N LYS A 3 -6.67 -7.66 -9.38
CA LYS A 3 -7.49 -6.59 -9.98
C LYS A 3 -6.59 -5.80 -10.90
N VAL A 4 -6.61 -6.17 -12.17
CA VAL A 4 -5.90 -5.44 -13.23
C VAL A 4 -6.67 -4.16 -13.48
N LEU A 5 -5.99 -3.03 -13.39
CA LEU A 5 -6.54 -1.76 -13.82
C LEU A 5 -6.56 -1.78 -15.35
N LEU A 6 -7.74 -1.84 -15.96
CA LEU A 6 -7.89 -2.00 -17.42
C LEU A 6 -7.85 -0.66 -18.18
N CYS A 7 -8.01 0.47 -17.47
CA CYS A 7 -7.97 1.79 -18.08
C CYS A 7 -6.51 2.29 -18.21
N GLU A 8 -6.05 2.45 -19.46
CA GLU A 8 -4.71 2.96 -19.75
C GLU A 8 -4.49 4.40 -19.25
N THR A 9 -5.50 5.26 -19.38
CA THR A 9 -5.45 6.64 -18.88
C THR A 9 -5.19 6.67 -17.38
N CYS A 10 -5.91 5.86 -16.61
CA CYS A 10 -5.70 5.76 -15.16
C CYS A 10 -4.34 5.12 -14.81
N LEU A 11 -3.84 4.19 -15.62
CA LEU A 11 -2.54 3.55 -15.41
C LEU A 11 -1.38 4.54 -15.59
N ASN A 12 -1.47 5.41 -16.59
CA ASN A 12 -0.45 6.40 -16.89
C ASN A 12 -0.27 7.40 -15.74
N GLU A 13 -1.36 7.81 -15.10
CA GLU A 13 -1.32 8.72 -13.94
C GLU A 13 -0.68 8.13 -12.68
N LEU A 14 -0.47 6.81 -12.61
CA LEU A 14 0.21 6.18 -11.47
C LEU A 14 1.73 6.38 -11.51
N LYS A 15 2.26 6.73 -12.68
CA LYS A 15 3.70 6.88 -12.91
C LYS A 15 4.06 8.35 -12.98
N ALA A 16 5.31 8.66 -12.66
CA ALA A 16 5.88 9.97 -12.90
C ALA A 16 7.23 9.85 -13.62
N ASP A 17 7.59 10.86 -14.39
CA ASP A 17 8.88 10.90 -15.08
C ASP A 17 10.03 11.16 -14.11
N LYS A 18 9.77 11.97 -13.10
CA LYS A 18 10.73 12.37 -12.07
C LYS A 18 10.45 11.61 -10.77
N SER A 19 11.51 11.18 -10.10
CA SER A 19 11.35 10.55 -8.80
C SER A 19 11.21 11.60 -7.71
N ALA A 20 10.40 11.29 -6.70
CA ALA A 20 10.33 12.09 -5.48
C ALA A 20 11.38 11.64 -4.43
N SER A 21 12.20 10.63 -4.72
CA SER A 21 13.10 9.99 -3.74
C SER A 21 14.51 9.83 -4.28
N LYS A 22 15.46 10.54 -3.65
CA LYS A 22 16.91 10.39 -3.94
C LYS A 22 17.39 8.96 -3.81
N VAL A 23 16.79 8.17 -2.91
CA VAL A 23 17.12 6.74 -2.74
C VAL A 23 16.66 5.93 -3.94
N LEU A 24 15.46 6.23 -4.47
CA LEU A 24 14.96 5.59 -5.68
C LEU A 24 15.88 5.92 -6.84
N ASP A 25 16.25 7.19 -7.06
CA ASP A 25 17.17 7.57 -8.14
C ASP A 25 18.53 6.87 -8.01
N ARG A 26 19.11 6.82 -6.80
CA ARG A 26 20.39 6.15 -6.57
C ARG A 26 20.33 4.64 -6.82
N LYS A 27 19.21 4.00 -6.51
CA LYS A 27 19.01 2.55 -6.72
C LYS A 27 18.45 2.21 -8.10
N ASN A 28 18.00 3.21 -8.85
CA ASN A 28 17.42 3.01 -10.16
C ASN A 28 18.52 2.68 -11.17
N ARG A 29 18.59 1.41 -11.57
CA ARG A 29 19.45 0.92 -12.65
C ARG A 29 18.72 0.91 -14.01
N GLY A 30 17.79 1.84 -14.20
CA GLY A 30 16.95 1.96 -15.40
C GLY A 30 15.67 1.12 -15.40
N GLY A 31 15.48 0.22 -14.43
CA GLY A 31 14.33 -0.72 -14.39
C GLY A 31 13.25 -0.40 -13.37
N LEU A 32 13.39 0.63 -12.53
CA LEU A 32 12.41 0.93 -11.48
C LEU A 32 11.34 1.90 -11.96
N ILE A 33 10.08 1.60 -11.62
CA ILE A 33 8.95 2.50 -11.83
C ILE A 33 8.95 3.59 -10.76
N LYS A 34 8.84 4.84 -11.19
CA LYS A 34 8.70 6.01 -10.32
C LYS A 34 7.20 6.28 -10.12
N PRO A 35 6.69 6.23 -8.87
CA PRO A 35 5.29 6.51 -8.60
C PRO A 35 5.00 8.01 -8.71
N SER A 36 3.75 8.36 -9.07
CA SER A 36 3.28 9.75 -9.02
C SER A 36 3.15 10.26 -7.59
N ASN A 37 3.18 11.59 -7.44
CA ASN A 37 3.06 12.23 -6.12
C ASN A 37 1.75 11.87 -5.43
N ASP A 38 0.66 11.78 -6.20
CA ASP A 38 -0.66 11.40 -5.71
C ASP A 38 -0.64 10.01 -5.07
N VAL A 39 -0.04 9.03 -5.74
CA VAL A 39 0.15 7.67 -5.21
C VAL A 39 0.94 7.71 -3.90
N ILE A 40 2.03 8.48 -3.83
CA ILE A 40 2.84 8.61 -2.61
C ILE A 40 2.02 9.18 -1.46
N SER A 41 1.25 10.25 -1.69
CA SER A 41 0.39 10.86 -0.67
C SER A 41 -0.70 9.92 -0.18
N LEU A 42 -1.36 9.18 -1.08
CA LEU A 42 -2.38 8.19 -0.72
C LEU A 42 -1.78 7.08 0.16
N CYS A 43 -0.60 6.57 -0.21
CA CYS A 43 0.14 5.61 0.61
C CYS A 43 0.50 6.17 1.99
N LYS A 44 0.88 7.45 2.09
CA LYS A 44 1.14 8.10 3.40
C LYS A 44 -0.13 8.21 4.26
N ILE A 45 -1.29 8.50 3.67
CA ILE A 45 -2.56 8.51 4.40
C ILE A 45 -2.89 7.11 4.91
N ALA A 46 -2.75 6.10 4.06
CA ALA A 46 -2.93 4.70 4.43
C ALA A 46 -1.97 4.27 5.57
N GLU A 47 -0.68 4.65 5.49
CA GLU A 47 0.29 4.38 6.55
C GLU A 47 -0.11 5.03 7.89
N LYS A 48 -0.63 6.26 7.88
CA LYS A 48 -1.15 6.91 9.10
C LYS A 48 -2.31 6.11 9.69
N VAL A 49 -3.23 5.60 8.85
CA VAL A 49 -4.33 4.74 9.31
C VAL A 49 -3.76 3.49 9.97
N ILE A 50 -2.84 2.79 9.30
CA ILE A 50 -2.21 1.57 9.83
C ILE A 50 -1.59 1.80 11.20
N ARG A 51 -0.80 2.86 11.36
CA ARG A 51 -0.13 3.20 12.62
C ARG A 51 -1.09 3.56 13.75
N SER A 52 -2.25 4.13 13.43
CA SER A 52 -3.26 4.54 14.42
C SER A 52 -4.27 3.43 14.76
N TYR A 53 -4.25 2.30 14.03
CA TYR A 53 -5.31 1.30 14.16
C TYR A 53 -5.01 0.30 15.27
N GLN A 54 -5.87 0.28 16.30
CA GLN A 54 -5.70 -0.58 17.48
C GLN A 54 -6.29 -2.00 17.33
N GLY A 55 -6.97 -2.30 16.22
CA GLY A 55 -7.74 -3.54 16.03
C GLY A 55 -7.18 -4.51 14.99
N ILE A 56 -5.85 -4.62 14.84
CA ILE A 56 -5.20 -5.36 13.73
C ILE A 56 -5.61 -6.84 13.66
N CYS A 57 -6.05 -7.44 14.78
CA CYS A 57 -6.45 -8.87 14.86
C CYS A 57 -7.92 -9.16 14.50
N GLN A 58 -8.68 -8.20 13.95
CA GLN A 58 -10.09 -8.40 13.62
C GLN A 58 -10.30 -9.04 12.24
N ASN A 59 -11.48 -9.63 12.00
CA ASN A 59 -11.87 -10.04 10.65
C ASN A 59 -11.98 -8.81 9.72
N ASN A 60 -11.55 -8.99 8.47
CA ASN A 60 -11.63 -7.98 7.41
C ASN A 60 -10.89 -6.66 7.71
N VAL A 61 -9.79 -6.69 8.47
CA VAL A 61 -8.99 -5.50 8.83
C VAL A 61 -8.59 -4.67 7.63
N VAL A 62 -8.13 -5.30 6.54
CA VAL A 62 -7.73 -4.59 5.32
C VAL A 62 -8.87 -3.71 4.80
N ASN A 63 -10.08 -4.27 4.68
CA ASN A 63 -11.23 -3.54 4.15
C ASN A 63 -11.69 -2.42 5.09
N LYS A 64 -11.67 -2.67 6.41
CA LYS A 64 -11.99 -1.65 7.43
C LYS A 64 -10.99 -0.50 7.38
N MET A 65 -9.69 -0.79 7.37
CA MET A 65 -8.64 0.22 7.24
C MET A 65 -8.74 0.97 5.92
N THR A 66 -9.04 0.27 4.81
CA THR A 66 -9.26 0.90 3.51
C THR A 66 -10.40 1.92 3.61
N LEU A 67 -11.53 1.55 4.21
CA LEU A 67 -12.66 2.46 4.39
C LEU A 67 -12.28 3.69 5.21
N ILE A 68 -11.56 3.50 6.33
CA ILE A 68 -11.07 4.60 7.17
C ILE A 68 -10.07 5.50 6.41
N ALA A 69 -9.24 4.93 5.53
CA ALA A 69 -8.35 5.71 4.68
C ALA A 69 -9.15 6.55 3.69
N MET A 70 -10.18 5.95 3.05
CA MET A 70 -11.05 6.64 2.11
C MET A 70 -11.78 7.83 2.76
N THR A 71 -12.24 7.73 4.01
CA THR A 71 -12.89 8.86 4.69
C THR A 71 -11.96 10.03 5.02
N ARG A 72 -10.64 9.80 4.99
CA ARG A 72 -9.61 10.84 5.22
C ARG A 72 -9.10 11.49 3.93
N ILE A 73 -9.60 11.05 2.78
CA ILE A 73 -9.14 11.50 1.46
C ILE A 73 -10.14 12.50 0.88
N SER A 74 -9.64 13.72 0.63
CA SER A 74 -10.26 14.72 -0.24
C SER A 74 -10.06 14.33 -1.70
N ILE A 75 -11.00 13.59 -2.28
CA ILE A 75 -10.92 12.95 -3.61
C ILE A 75 -10.62 13.96 -4.71
N GLU A 76 -11.20 15.17 -4.63
CA GLU A 76 -11.07 16.27 -5.58
C GLU A 76 -9.63 16.79 -5.75
N ARG A 77 -8.71 16.43 -4.85
CA ARG A 77 -7.31 16.86 -4.88
C ARG A 77 -6.38 15.89 -5.60
N TYR A 78 -6.85 14.70 -5.97
CA TYR A 78 -6.02 13.64 -6.53
C TYR A 78 -6.35 13.38 -7.99
N PHE A 79 -5.32 13.09 -8.79
CA PHE A 79 -5.42 12.72 -10.19
C PHE A 79 -6.20 13.75 -11.02
N GLN A 80 -5.89 15.03 -10.81
CA GLN A 80 -6.60 16.15 -11.45
C GLN A 80 -6.54 16.09 -12.98
N ASN A 81 -5.48 15.52 -13.55
CA ASN A 81 -5.32 15.39 -15.00
C ASN A 81 -6.38 14.49 -15.66
N ILE A 82 -6.98 13.56 -14.90
CA ILE A 82 -8.04 12.67 -15.38
C ILE A 82 -9.42 13.11 -14.91
N SER A 83 -9.56 14.31 -14.35
CA SER A 83 -10.85 14.85 -13.91
C SER A 83 -11.87 14.92 -15.05
N CYS A 84 -11.44 15.23 -16.28
CA CYS A 84 -12.30 15.17 -17.47
C CYS A 84 -12.67 13.73 -17.86
N HIS A 85 -11.78 12.76 -17.69
CA HIS A 85 -12.06 11.33 -17.96
C HIS A 85 -13.13 10.75 -17.02
N ILE A 86 -13.37 11.38 -15.86
CA ILE A 86 -14.44 11.01 -14.93
C ILE A 86 -15.82 11.43 -15.46
N LEU A 87 -15.90 12.47 -16.30
CA LEU A 87 -17.18 12.96 -16.83
C LEU A 87 -17.80 11.99 -17.84
N ASP A 88 -16.98 11.15 -18.48
CA ASP A 88 -17.42 10.15 -19.46
C ASP A 88 -17.87 8.83 -18.81
N GLN A 89 -17.94 8.76 -17.48
CA GLN A 89 -18.21 7.54 -16.72
C GLN A 89 -19.58 7.54 -16.07
N GLU A 90 -20.17 6.35 -15.90
CA GLU A 90 -21.38 6.22 -15.10
C GLU A 90 -21.11 6.65 -13.64
N PRO A 91 -22.03 7.38 -12.99
CA PRO A 91 -21.85 7.88 -11.62
C PRO A 91 -21.49 6.80 -10.59
N ILE A 92 -21.97 5.57 -10.80
CA ILE A 92 -21.73 4.40 -9.93
C ILE A 92 -20.36 3.75 -10.23
N ASN A 93 -19.87 3.86 -11.46
CA ASN A 93 -18.60 3.28 -11.93
C ASN A 93 -17.50 4.34 -12.05
N ASN A 94 -17.37 5.18 -11.04
CA ASN A 94 -16.34 6.21 -11.00
C ASN A 94 -14.94 5.57 -10.82
N HIS A 95 -14.13 5.61 -11.88
CA HIS A 95 -12.78 5.06 -11.93
C HIS A 95 -11.84 5.74 -10.94
N LEU A 96 -12.00 7.04 -10.63
CA LEU A 96 -11.16 7.73 -9.64
C LEU A 96 -11.36 7.13 -8.24
N LEU A 97 -12.61 6.95 -7.82
CA LEU A 97 -12.94 6.32 -6.55
C LEU A 97 -12.41 4.88 -6.49
N GLN A 98 -12.60 4.12 -7.58
CA GLN A 98 -12.08 2.76 -7.67
C GLN A 98 -10.56 2.73 -7.59
N LEU A 99 -9.88 3.66 -8.26
CA LEU A 99 -8.43 3.73 -8.30
C LEU A 99 -7.84 4.06 -6.93
N ILE A 100 -8.35 5.10 -6.27
CA ILE A 100 -7.90 5.49 -4.92
C ILE A 100 -8.13 4.34 -3.92
N LYS A 101 -9.29 3.67 -4.02
CA LYS A 101 -9.60 2.50 -3.20
C LYS A 101 -8.63 1.35 -3.45
N LEU A 102 -8.33 1.06 -4.72
CA LEU A 102 -7.39 0.00 -5.10
C LEU A 102 -5.98 0.28 -4.58
N ILE A 103 -5.46 1.50 -4.76
CA ILE A 103 -4.15 1.91 -4.25
C ILE A 103 -4.08 1.73 -2.73
N SER A 104 -5.08 2.26 -2.02
CA SER A 104 -5.14 2.20 -0.56
C SER A 104 -5.20 0.75 -0.07
N ASN A 105 -6.07 -0.07 -0.66
CA ASN A 105 -6.24 -1.47 -0.31
C ASN A 105 -4.96 -2.29 -0.57
N PHE A 106 -4.33 -2.07 -1.72
CA PHE A 106 -3.10 -2.75 -2.10
C PHE A 106 -1.96 -2.40 -1.13
N TYR A 107 -1.76 -1.11 -0.85
CA TYR A 107 -0.73 -0.66 0.09
C TYR A 107 -0.96 -1.24 1.50
N ILE A 108 -2.20 -1.18 2.02
CA ILE A 108 -2.53 -1.71 3.34
C ILE A 108 -2.26 -3.21 3.41
N SER A 109 -2.70 -3.97 2.41
CA SER A 109 -2.49 -5.42 2.34
C SER A 109 -0.99 -5.76 2.35
N LEU A 110 -0.23 -5.10 1.48
CA LEU A 110 1.22 -5.29 1.38
C LEU A 110 1.93 -4.94 2.69
N ARG A 111 1.52 -3.83 3.32
CA ARG A 111 2.16 -3.32 4.53
C ARG A 111 1.87 -4.22 5.74
N LEU A 112 0.64 -4.70 5.90
CA LEU A 112 0.30 -5.67 6.95
C LEU A 112 1.05 -6.99 6.77
N HIS A 113 1.17 -7.47 5.53
CA HIS A 113 1.99 -8.65 5.25
C HIS A 113 3.45 -8.44 5.67
N HIS A 114 4.05 -7.28 5.36
CA HIS A 114 5.41 -6.95 5.79
C HIS A 114 5.56 -6.90 7.32
N ILE A 115 4.61 -6.27 8.02
CA ILE A 115 4.62 -6.20 9.48
C ILE A 115 4.59 -7.61 10.08
N ASN A 116 3.68 -8.47 9.61
CA ASN A 116 3.55 -9.83 10.11
C ASN A 116 4.77 -10.70 9.77
N SER A 117 5.36 -10.54 8.58
CA SER A 117 6.57 -11.26 8.19
C SER A 117 7.76 -10.92 9.09
N SER A 118 7.88 -9.64 9.48
CA SER A 118 8.95 -9.17 10.37
C SER A 118 8.86 -9.79 11.77
N THR A 119 7.63 -9.97 12.28
CA THR A 119 7.39 -10.62 13.59
C THR A 119 7.78 -12.10 13.57
N ASN A 120 7.41 -12.83 12.50
CA ASN A 120 7.69 -14.26 12.39
C ASN A 120 9.19 -14.57 12.41
N GLU A 121 10.03 -13.74 11.78
CA GLU A 121 11.48 -13.94 11.78
C GLU A 121 12.11 -13.80 13.17
N ILE A 122 11.57 -12.93 14.02
CA ILE A 122 12.02 -12.75 15.41
C ILE A 122 11.66 -14.00 16.22
N ASP A 123 10.44 -14.49 16.10
CA ASP A 123 9.96 -15.67 16.83
C ASP A 123 10.75 -16.94 16.45
N VAL A 124 11.09 -17.10 15.17
CA VAL A 124 11.93 -18.22 14.68
C VAL A 124 13.33 -18.19 15.29
N LYS A 125 13.95 -17.00 15.41
CA LYS A 125 15.27 -16.84 16.03
C LYS A 125 15.25 -17.16 17.52
N ILE A 126 14.20 -16.73 18.24
CA ILE A 126 14.02 -17.02 19.66
C ILE A 126 13.86 -18.53 19.89
N ARG A 127 13.01 -19.21 19.11
CA ARG A 127 12.82 -20.66 19.20
C ARG A 127 14.15 -21.40 18.95
N SER A 128 14.85 -21.08 17.87
CA SER A 128 16.15 -21.69 17.54
C SER A 128 17.21 -21.50 18.64
N TYR A 129 17.27 -20.31 19.23
CA TYR A 129 18.17 -20.01 20.35
C TYR A 129 17.87 -20.88 21.59
N TYR A 130 16.60 -20.96 22.01
CA TYR A 130 16.24 -21.77 23.16
C TYR A 130 16.34 -23.27 22.92
N THR A 131 16.06 -23.75 21.70
CA THR A 131 16.28 -25.16 21.34
C THR A 131 17.76 -25.52 21.45
N LYS A 132 18.67 -24.65 21.01
CA LYS A 132 20.11 -24.84 21.19
C LYS A 132 20.50 -24.86 22.67
N LEU A 133 20.01 -23.89 23.46
CA LEU A 133 20.31 -23.88 24.91
C LEU A 133 19.87 -25.16 25.62
N ILE A 134 18.70 -25.72 25.26
CA ILE A 134 18.23 -26.99 25.84
C ILE A 134 19.12 -28.15 25.41
N LEU A 135 19.50 -28.23 24.13
CA LEU A 135 20.36 -29.29 23.58
C LEU A 135 21.76 -29.29 24.22
N PHE A 136 22.33 -28.11 24.48
CA PHE A 136 23.67 -27.97 25.08
C PHE A 136 23.67 -27.96 26.62
N LYS A 137 22.51 -28.01 27.29
CA LYS A 137 22.45 -28.05 28.76
C LYS A 137 22.75 -29.43 29.35
N HIS A 138 22.78 -30.47 28.51
CA HIS A 138 23.00 -31.87 28.91
C HIS A 138 24.18 -32.52 28.17
N GLN A 139 25.09 -31.70 27.62
CA GLN A 139 26.43 -32.08 27.17
C GLN A 139 27.47 -31.46 28.10
#